data_AF-A0A351SJ45-F1
#
_entry.id   AF-A0A351SJ45-F1
#
_cell.length_a   1.000
_cell.length_b   1.000
_cell.length_c   1.000
_cell.angle_alpha   90.00
_cell.angle_beta   90.00
_cell.angle_gamma   90.00
#
_symmetry.space_group_name_H-M   'P 1'
#
loop_
_entity.id
_entity.type
_entity.pdbx_description
1 polymer ?
#
loop_
_entity_poly.entity_id
_entity_poly.type
_entity_poly.pdbx_seq_one_letter_code
_entity_poly.pdbx_strand_id
1 'polypeptide(L)'
;MKPALKAILFDLDGTLVDSVPDLAWAIDQMRDHFQLPPCGENQVRNWVGNGVDQLVRRALTNGNDTAPVDPMLYSKALTSFKHHYGCEPSRYSR
;
A
#
# COMPACT_ATOMS: atom_id res chain seq x y z
N MET A 1 15.32 -12.35 -38.58
CA MET A 1 16.01 -12.56 -37.29
C MET A 1 14.99 -12.37 -36.17
N LYS A 2 14.85 -13.32 -35.24
CA LYS A 2 14.02 -13.12 -34.03
C LYS A 2 14.75 -12.16 -33.10
N PRO A 3 14.09 -11.17 -32.49
CA PRO A 3 14.75 -10.32 -31.50
C PRO A 3 15.19 -11.20 -30.32
N ALA A 4 16.48 -11.15 -29.98
CA ALA A 4 16.99 -11.74 -28.74
C ALA A 4 16.53 -10.86 -27.58
N LEU A 5 15.89 -11.45 -26.57
CA LEU A 5 15.49 -10.76 -25.35
C LEU A 5 16.73 -10.14 -24.68
N LYS A 6 16.79 -8.82 -24.54
CA LYS A 6 17.98 -8.11 -24.01
C LYS A 6 17.87 -7.71 -22.54
N ALA A 7 16.66 -7.64 -21.99
CA ALA A 7 16.41 -7.33 -20.59
C ALA A 7 15.00 -7.77 -20.18
N ILE A 8 14.82 -8.04 -18.88
CA ILE A 8 13.52 -8.24 -18.22
C ILE A 8 13.50 -7.26 -17.04
N LEU A 9 12.46 -6.43 -16.94
CA LEU A 9 12.18 -5.61 -15.76
C LEU A 9 11.15 -6.36 -14.91
N PHE A 10 11.46 -6.52 -13.63
CA PHE A 10 10.54 -7.06 -12.64
C PHE A 10 10.06 -5.92 -11.75
N ASP A 11 8.75 -5.87 -11.52
CA ASP A 11 8.23 -5.13 -10.38
C ASP A 11 8.54 -5.89 -9.09
N LEU A 12 8.65 -5.20 -7.95
CA LEU A 12 8.95 -5.84 -6.66
C LEU A 12 7.66 -6.30 -5.98
N ASP A 13 6.72 -5.38 -5.79
CA ASP A 13 5.49 -5.59 -5.04
C ASP A 13 4.49 -6.43 -5.84
N GLY A 14 4.15 -7.62 -5.35
CA GLY A 14 3.20 -8.52 -6.01
C GLY A 14 3.74 -9.27 -7.23
N THR A 15 5.04 -9.15 -7.53
CA THR A 15 5.71 -9.90 -8.62
C THR A 15 6.91 -10.72 -8.13
N LEU A 16 7.78 -10.19 -7.25
CA LEU A 16 8.90 -10.94 -6.67
C LEU A 16 8.76 -11.23 -5.17
N VAL A 17 7.97 -10.42 -4.45
CA VAL A 17 7.65 -10.60 -3.04
C VAL A 17 6.16 -10.34 -2.83
N ASP A 18 5.44 -11.21 -2.10
CA ASP A 18 4.08 -10.90 -1.63
C ASP A 18 4.18 -9.94 -0.44
N SER A 19 4.41 -8.65 -0.73
CA SER A 19 4.46 -7.57 0.27
C SER A 19 3.07 -7.13 0.75
N VAL A 20 2.02 -7.67 0.13
CA VAL A 20 0.62 -7.32 0.43
C VAL A 20 0.25 -7.53 1.90
N PRO A 21 0.66 -8.62 2.59
CA PRO A 21 0.36 -8.79 4.01
C PRO A 21 0.98 -7.69 4.89
N ASP A 22 2.22 -7.29 4.62
CA ASP A 22 2.88 -6.20 5.35
C ASP A 22 2.23 -4.85 5.07
N LEU A 23 1.90 -4.59 3.80
CA LEU A 23 1.16 -3.39 3.40
C LEU A 23 -0.21 -3.35 4.07
N ALA A 24 -0.93 -4.48 4.11
CA ALA A 24 -2.23 -4.57 4.73
C ALA A 24 -2.16 -4.28 6.23
N TRP A 25 -1.20 -4.88 6.93
CA TRP A 25 -0.97 -4.61 8.34
C TRP A 25 -0.65 -3.12 8.58
N ALA A 26 0.26 -2.53 7.81
CA ALA A 26 0.60 -1.11 7.96
C ALA A 26 -0.59 -0.17 7.66
N ILE A 27 -1.43 -0.52 6.69
CA ILE A 27 -2.66 0.23 6.39
C ILE A 27 -3.68 0.11 7.52
N ASP A 28 -3.87 -1.09 8.07
CA ASP A 28 -4.83 -1.30 9.16
C ASP A 28 -4.38 -0.58 10.44
N GLN A 29 -3.09 -0.60 10.78
CA GLN A 29 -2.54 0.18 11.90
C GLN A 29 -2.68 1.69 11.68
N MET A 30 -2.45 2.16 10.45
CA MET A 30 -2.65 3.56 10.10
C MET A 30 -4.13 3.96 10.23
N ARG A 31 -5.07 3.12 9.80
CA ARG A 31 -6.51 3.39 9.94
C ARG A 31 -6.97 3.38 11.39
N ASP A 32 -6.44 2.48 12.22
CA ASP A 32 -6.70 2.45 13.66
C ASP A 32 -6.30 3.78 14.34
N HIS A 33 -5.16 4.36 13.95
CA HIS A 33 -4.72 5.68 14.43
C HIS A 33 -5.73 6.80 14.16
N PHE A 34 -6.52 6.69 13.08
CA PHE A 34 -7.59 7.64 12.73
C PHE A 34 -8.99 7.16 13.13
N GLN A 35 -9.10 6.10 13.95
CA GLN A 35 -10.37 5.49 14.38
C GLN A 35 -11.24 5.01 13.21
N LEU A 36 -10.59 4.60 12.11
CA LEU A 36 -11.25 4.02 10.94
C LEU A 36 -11.24 2.49 11.04
N PRO A 37 -12.30 1.80 10.57
CA PRO A 37 -12.31 0.33 10.52
C PRO A 37 -11.14 -0.21 9.69
N PRO A 38 -10.56 -1.39 9.99
CA PRO A 38 -9.51 -1.97 9.14
C PRO A 38 -10.03 -2.27 7.73
N CYS A 39 -9.15 -2.19 6.74
CA CYS A 39 -9.41 -2.59 5.35
C CYS A 39 -9.29 -4.11 5.19
N GLY A 40 -8.29 -4.69 5.84
CA GLY A 40 -7.88 -6.07 5.64
C GLY A 40 -7.17 -6.31 4.30
N GLU A 41 -6.53 -7.48 4.22
CA GLU A 41 -5.62 -7.85 3.11
C GLU A 41 -6.31 -7.84 1.74
N ASN A 42 -7.55 -8.35 1.64
CA ASN A 42 -8.27 -8.45 0.37
C ASN A 42 -8.51 -7.08 -0.29
N GLN A 43 -8.88 -6.06 0.50
CA GLN A 43 -9.08 -4.72 -0.04
C GLN A 43 -7.75 -4.09 -0.43
N VAL A 44 -6.74 -4.22 0.42
CA VAL A 44 -5.41 -3.68 0.15
C VAL A 44 -4.78 -4.31 -1.09
N ARG A 45 -4.94 -5.63 -1.28
CA ARG A 45 -4.48 -6.35 -2.48
C ARG A 45 -5.03 -5.75 -3.78
N ASN A 46 -6.28 -5.29 -3.76
CA ASN A 46 -6.90 -4.65 -4.93
C ASN A 46 -6.41 -3.22 -5.18
N TRP A 47 -5.72 -2.60 -4.22
CA TRP A 47 -5.24 -1.22 -4.32
C TRP A 47 -3.74 -1.10 -4.63
N VAL A 48 -2.97 -2.15 -4.37
CA VAL A 48 -1.53 -2.24 -4.66
C VAL A 48 -1.25 -2.13 -6.17
N GLY A 49 -0.09 -1.59 -6.53
CA GLY A 49 0.38 -1.43 -7.92
C GLY A 49 0.37 0.00 -8.46
N ASN A 50 -0.14 0.98 -7.71
CA ASN A 50 -0.16 2.40 -8.11
C ASN A 50 0.76 3.27 -7.22
N GLY A 51 1.66 2.62 -6.47
CA GLY A 51 2.53 3.26 -5.49
C GLY A 51 1.85 3.58 -4.15
N VAL A 52 2.68 3.94 -3.17
CA VAL A 52 2.26 4.19 -1.78
C VAL A 52 1.30 5.38 -1.67
N ASP A 53 1.49 6.43 -2.46
CA ASP A 53 0.63 7.63 -2.44
C ASP A 53 -0.83 7.26 -2.69
N GLN A 54 -1.07 6.46 -3.75
CA GLN A 54 -2.41 6.02 -4.08
C GLN A 54 -2.98 5.00 -3.09
N LEU A 55 -2.13 4.13 -2.54
CA LEU A 55 -2.56 3.20 -1.51
C LEU A 55 -3.08 3.92 -0.26
N VAL A 56 -2.35 4.93 0.23
CA VAL A 56 -2.77 5.71 1.41
C VAL A 56 -4.04 6.51 1.13
N ARG A 57 -4.18 7.10 -0.06
CA ARG A 57 -5.42 7.80 -0.46
C ARG A 57 -6.62 6.85 -0.47
N ARG A 58 -6.48 5.70 -1.13
CA ARG A 58 -7.53 4.66 -1.16
C ARG A 58 -7.86 4.14 0.23
N ALA A 59 -6.86 3.99 1.11
CA ALA A 59 -7.10 3.61 2.49
C ALA A 59 -7.92 4.66 3.26
N LEU A 60 -7.72 5.96 3.02
CA LEU A 60 -8.51 7.02 3.64
C LEU A 60 -9.93 7.13 3.04
N THR A 61 -10.09 6.85 1.76
CA THR A 61 -11.37 6.99 1.04
C THR A 61 -12.14 5.67 0.86
N ASN A 62 -11.65 4.59 1.46
CA ASN A 62 -12.18 3.24 1.30
C ASN A 62 -12.29 2.80 -0.17
N GLY A 63 -11.27 3.11 -0.97
CA GLY A 63 -11.17 2.76 -2.38
C GLY A 63 -11.85 3.73 -3.35
N ASN A 64 -12.44 4.83 -2.87
CA ASN A 64 -13.01 5.85 -3.76
C ASN A 64 -11.92 6.83 -4.26
N ASP A 65 -11.42 6.59 -5.47
CA ASP A 65 -10.39 7.42 -6.12
C ASP A 65 -10.85 8.85 -6.43
N THR A 66 -12.16 9.12 -6.41
CA THR A 66 -12.73 10.45 -6.69
C THR A 66 -13.04 11.27 -5.43
N ALA A 67 -13.00 10.65 -4.25
CA ALA A 67 -13.30 11.34 -3.01
C ALA A 67 -12.16 12.32 -2.66
N PRO A 68 -12.48 13.56 -2.27
CA PRO A 68 -11.47 14.50 -1.85
C PRO A 68 -10.83 14.02 -0.54
N VAL A 69 -9.51 14.08 -0.48
CA VAL A 69 -8.73 13.82 0.74
C VAL A 69 -8.14 15.14 1.19
N ASP A 70 -8.42 15.51 2.44
CA ASP A 70 -7.80 16.69 3.05
C ASP A 70 -6.26 16.57 3.05
N PRO A 71 -5.51 17.57 2.56
CA PRO A 71 -4.05 17.47 2.48
C PRO A 71 -3.34 17.29 3.83
N MET A 72 -3.88 17.84 4.92
CA MET A 72 -3.30 17.67 6.25
C MET A 72 -3.56 16.26 6.78
N LEU A 73 -4.76 15.73 6.56
CA LEU A 73 -5.09 14.34 6.87
C LEU A 73 -4.20 13.39 6.08
N TYR A 74 -4.04 13.62 4.77
CA TYR A 74 -3.15 12.84 3.92
C TYR A 74 -1.72 12.81 4.45
N SER A 75 -1.16 13.97 4.80
CA SER A 75 0.20 14.08 5.32
C SER A 75 0.39 13.30 6.64
N LYS A 76 -0.59 13.39 7.55
CA LYS A 76 -0.59 12.61 8.80
C LYS A 76 -0.69 11.11 8.52
N ALA A 77 -1.58 10.71 7.63
CA ALA A 77 -1.79 9.31 7.25
C ALA A 77 -0.55 8.70 6.61
N LEU A 78 0.09 9.41 5.68
CA LEU A 78 1.33 8.97 5.05
C LEU A 78 2.45 8.80 6.09
N THR A 79 2.53 9.71 7.06
CA THR A 79 3.52 9.63 8.15
C THR A 79 3.27 8.41 9.03
N SER A 80 2.01 8.17 9.44
CA SER A 80 1.62 7.00 10.23
C SER A 80 1.88 5.68 9.46
N PHE A 81 1.50 5.62 8.19
CA PHE A 81 1.78 4.47 7.33
C PHE A 81 3.27 4.15 7.26
N LYS A 82 4.11 5.16 6.95
CA LYS A 82 5.56 4.99 6.86
C LYS A 82 6.18 4.52 8.18
N HIS A 83 5.66 5.01 9.30
CA HIS A 83 6.08 4.57 10.63
C HIS A 83 5.78 3.07 10.83
N HIS A 84 4.55 2.63 10.57
CA HIS A 84 4.17 1.22 10.73
C HIS A 84 4.91 0.32 9.74
N TYR A 85 4.96 0.68 8.45
CA TYR A 85 5.67 -0.10 7.43
C TYR A 85 7.18 -0.19 7.70
N GLY A 86 7.79 0.86 8.26
CA GLY A 86 9.23 0.91 8.56
C GLY A 86 9.64 0.25 9.88
N CYS A 87 8.72 0.06 10.83
CA CYS A 87 9.01 -0.60 12.11
C CYS A 87 9.07 -2.13 12.00
N GLU A 88 8.35 -2.73 11.05
CA GLU A 88 8.34 -4.19 10.83
C GLU A 88 8.42 -4.56 9.35
N PRO A 89 9.46 -4.10 8.61
CA PRO A 89 9.60 -4.49 7.21
C PRO A 89 9.78 -6.01 7.14
N SER A 90 9.07 -6.68 6.22
CA SER A 90 9.18 -8.12 5.91
C SER A 90 8.72 -9.12 6.97
N ARG A 91 7.91 -8.72 7.97
CA ARG A 91 7.42 -9.64 9.01
C ARG A 91 6.34 -10.60 8.49
N TYR A 92 5.53 -10.14 7.55
CA TYR A 92 4.42 -10.89 6.94
C TYR A 92 4.60 -11.12 5.44
N SER A 93 5.62 -10.51 4.81
CA SER A 93 6.04 -10.84 3.45
C SER A 93 6.37 -12.33 3.30
N ARG A 94 5.91 -12.95 2.22
CA ARG A 94 6.11 -14.38 1.93
C ARG A 94 6.36 -14.67 0.46
#